data_AF-A0A645I6M6-F1
#
_entry.id   AF-A0A645I6M6-F1
#
_cell.length_a   1.000
_cell.length_b   1.000
_cell.length_c   1.000
_cell.angle_alpha   90.00
_cell.angle_beta   90.00
_cell.angle_gamma   90.00
#
_symmetry.space_group_name_H-M   'P 1'
#
loop_
_entity.id
_entity.type
_entity.pdbx_description
1 polymer ?
#
loop_
_entity_poly.entity_id
_entity_poly.type
_entity_poly.pdbx_seq_one_letter_code
_entity_poly.pdbx_strand_id
1 'polypeptide(L)'
;MMRVMAQNYEGLDIHVMDTRSISYGAGGQAVLAANLARDGYTMEEIIEAVEYSIRESKVYFCLSTLDYLARGGRIGKVAAVLGSLLKIKPVITCNVEGAYAIAAKVRGRAHAINETITLAVAEAKKCIACSVAVVDGNAKDEAARVMQQIKQLIPNCKSFIEGTVGPALAVHTGPGLLGIYVQALPVMK
;
A
#
# COMPACT_ATOMS: atom_id res chain seq x y z
N MET A 1 -6.05 18.33 11.20
CA MET A 1 -4.83 19.04 11.65
C MET A 1 -4.09 19.67 10.47
N MET A 2 -3.48 18.89 9.56
CA MET A 2 -2.69 19.45 8.44
C MET A 2 -3.45 20.46 7.57
N ARG A 3 -4.72 20.19 7.22
CA ARG A 3 -5.56 21.13 6.45
C ARG A 3 -5.77 22.47 7.15
N VAL A 4 -5.95 22.45 8.48
CA VAL A 4 -6.13 23.66 9.28
C VAL A 4 -4.80 24.42 9.40
N MET A 5 -3.70 23.71 9.57
CA MET A 5 -2.37 24.32 9.59
C MET A 5 -2.04 25.00 8.25
N ALA A 6 -2.36 24.35 7.13
CA ALA A 6 -2.14 24.88 5.79
C ALA A 6 -2.82 26.24 5.56
N GLN A 7 -4.04 26.43 6.09
CA GLN A 7 -4.79 27.68 5.97
C GLN A 7 -4.16 28.86 6.73
N ASN A 8 -3.26 28.60 7.68
CA ASN A 8 -2.66 29.62 8.54
C ASN A 8 -1.28 30.10 8.05
N TYR A 9 -0.80 29.64 6.89
CA TYR A 9 0.47 30.08 6.32
C TYR A 9 0.23 31.01 5.13
N GLU A 10 0.43 32.31 5.34
CA GLU A 10 0.36 33.31 4.27
C GLU A 10 1.57 33.21 3.33
N GLY A 11 1.34 33.43 2.02
CA GLY A 11 2.39 33.46 1.01
C GLY A 11 2.89 32.08 0.53
N LEU A 12 2.31 30.98 1.03
CA LEU A 12 2.59 29.63 0.56
C LEU A 12 1.29 28.94 0.14
N ASP A 13 1.26 28.44 -1.10
CA ASP A 13 0.14 27.61 -1.57
C ASP A 13 0.34 26.16 -1.12
N ILE A 14 -0.64 25.62 -0.39
CA ILE A 14 -0.51 24.33 0.30
C ILE A 14 -1.73 23.46 0.03
N HIS A 15 -1.50 22.36 -0.69
CA HIS A 15 -2.50 21.32 -0.93
C HIS A 15 -2.25 20.09 -0.06
N VAL A 16 -3.25 19.72 0.74
CA VAL A 16 -3.16 18.55 1.64
C VAL A 16 -3.95 17.39 1.07
N MET A 17 -3.24 16.35 0.67
CA MET A 17 -3.79 15.14 0.08
C MET A 17 -3.82 13.99 1.10
N ASP A 18 -4.96 13.30 1.18
CA ASP A 18 -5.06 12.05 1.95
C ASP A 18 -4.75 10.88 1.02
N THR A 19 -3.62 10.20 1.27
CA THR A 19 -3.16 9.07 0.47
C THR A 19 -3.99 7.82 0.66
N ARG A 20 -4.84 7.75 1.71
CA ARG A 20 -5.67 6.58 2.06
C ARG A 20 -4.89 5.27 2.19
N SER A 21 -3.59 5.38 2.36
CA SER A 21 -2.61 4.30 2.42
C SER A 21 -1.37 4.79 3.15
N ILE A 22 -0.48 3.86 3.50
CA ILE A 22 0.68 4.11 4.35
C ILE A 22 1.92 3.37 3.81
N SER A 23 3.09 3.58 4.41
CA SER A 23 4.36 3.04 3.89
C SER A 23 4.58 3.52 2.45
N TYR A 24 5.00 2.65 1.53
CA TYR A 24 5.11 2.96 0.10
C TYR A 24 3.81 3.47 -0.53
N GLY A 25 2.65 3.15 0.04
CA GLY A 25 1.37 3.73 -0.38
C GLY A 25 1.27 5.24 -0.20
N ALA A 26 1.97 5.80 0.79
CA ALA A 26 2.09 7.24 0.98
C ALA A 26 3.37 7.79 0.33
N GLY A 27 4.51 7.11 0.55
CA GLY A 27 5.81 7.56 0.03
C GLY A 27 5.86 7.60 -1.49
N GLY A 28 5.25 6.63 -2.18
CA GLY A 28 5.19 6.61 -3.65
C GLY A 28 4.45 7.81 -4.23
N GLN A 29 3.46 8.35 -3.52
CA GLN A 29 2.72 9.53 -3.95
C GLN A 29 3.56 10.80 -3.80
N ALA A 30 4.31 10.91 -2.70
CA ALA A 30 5.26 12.00 -2.51
C ALA A 30 6.38 11.98 -3.57
N VAL A 31 6.91 10.80 -3.90
CA VAL A 31 7.94 10.63 -4.94
C VAL A 31 7.38 10.98 -6.32
N LEU A 32 6.16 10.56 -6.64
CA LEU A 32 5.47 10.93 -7.88
C LEU A 32 5.35 12.45 -8.00
N ALA A 33 4.81 13.12 -6.97
CA ALA A 33 4.67 14.57 -6.96
C ALA A 33 6.01 15.29 -7.14
N ALA A 34 7.06 14.85 -6.44
CA ALA A 34 8.39 15.44 -6.53
C ALA A 34 9.03 15.27 -7.90
N ASN A 35 8.79 14.13 -8.58
CA ASN A 35 9.29 13.92 -9.94
C ASN A 35 8.55 14.81 -10.94
N LEU A 36 7.21 14.88 -10.87
CA LEU A 36 6.43 15.75 -11.76
C LEU A 36 6.79 17.23 -11.57
N ALA A 37 7.01 17.68 -10.32
CA ALA A 37 7.50 19.04 -10.05
C ALA A 37 8.89 19.28 -10.67
N ARG A 38 9.79 18.30 -10.59
CA ARG A 38 11.12 18.39 -11.22
C ARG A 38 11.03 18.45 -12.74
N ASP A 39 10.06 17.76 -13.32
CA ASP A 39 9.82 17.73 -14.76
C ASP A 39 9.10 18.98 -15.27
N GLY A 40 8.72 19.91 -14.38
CA GLY A 40 8.18 21.21 -14.71
C GLY A 40 6.66 21.28 -14.86
N TYR A 41 5.93 20.24 -14.43
CA TYR A 41 4.47 20.26 -14.41
C TYR A 41 3.93 21.30 -13.42
N THR A 42 2.78 21.86 -13.73
CA THR A 42 2.08 22.82 -12.87
C THR A 42 1.52 22.15 -11.61
N MET A 43 1.22 22.94 -10.58
CA MET A 43 0.64 22.43 -9.33
C MET A 43 -0.67 21.68 -9.61
N GLU A 44 -1.52 22.23 -10.47
CA GLU A 44 -2.81 21.65 -10.85
C GLU A 44 -2.65 20.28 -11.52
N GLU A 45 -1.72 20.15 -12.47
CA GLU A 45 -1.41 18.89 -13.14
C GLU A 45 -0.85 17.84 -12.17
N ILE A 46 0.01 18.28 -11.24
CA ILE A 46 0.57 17.40 -10.20
C ILE A 46 -0.54 16.88 -9.29
N ILE A 47 -1.44 17.76 -8.84
CA ILE A 47 -2.57 17.37 -7.99
C ILE A 47 -3.44 16.34 -8.72
N GLU A 48 -3.85 16.61 -9.96
CA GLU A 48 -4.69 15.68 -10.74
C GLU A 48 -4.00 14.32 -10.90
N ALA A 49 -2.71 14.31 -11.25
CA ALA A 49 -1.91 13.11 -11.43
C ALA A 49 -1.78 12.28 -10.14
N VAL A 50 -1.57 12.94 -9.00
CA VAL A 50 -1.44 12.28 -7.70
C VAL A 50 -2.81 11.80 -7.19
N GLU A 51 -3.90 12.55 -7.40
CA GLU A 51 -5.26 12.09 -7.06
C GLU A 51 -5.66 10.86 -7.86
N TYR A 52 -5.32 10.84 -9.16
CA TYR A 52 -5.47 9.66 -10.00
C TYR A 52 -4.70 8.48 -9.40
N SER A 53 -3.41 8.67 -9.11
CA SER A 53 -2.58 7.59 -8.57
C SER A 53 -3.11 7.10 -7.21
N ILE A 54 -3.52 7.98 -6.30
CA ILE A 54 -4.11 7.59 -5.00
C ILE A 54 -5.36 6.71 -5.20
N ARG A 55 -6.24 7.09 -6.13
CA ARG A 55 -7.52 6.39 -6.37
C ARG A 55 -7.32 5.02 -6.99
N GLU A 56 -6.40 4.91 -7.96
CA GLU A 56 -6.20 3.69 -8.75
C GLU A 56 -5.13 2.76 -8.18
N SER A 57 -4.42 3.17 -7.12
CA SER A 57 -3.42 2.33 -6.46
C SER A 57 -4.01 1.45 -5.36
N LYS A 58 -3.38 0.31 -5.11
CA LYS A 58 -3.85 -0.63 -4.09
C LYS A 58 -2.70 -1.28 -3.33
N VAL A 59 -2.94 -1.51 -2.04
CA VAL A 59 -2.08 -2.33 -1.19
C VAL A 59 -2.79 -3.61 -0.78
N TYR A 60 -2.08 -4.72 -0.82
CA TYR A 60 -2.51 -6.00 -0.25
C TYR A 60 -1.42 -6.50 0.68
N PHE A 61 -1.79 -6.97 1.86
CA PHE A 61 -0.82 -7.48 2.82
C PHE A 61 -1.38 -8.59 3.69
N CYS A 62 -0.50 -9.46 4.19
CA CYS A 62 -0.84 -10.49 5.14
C CYS A 62 0.09 -10.42 6.35
N LEU A 63 -0.42 -10.88 7.49
CA LEU A 63 0.26 -10.80 8.79
C LEU A 63 0.40 -12.19 9.42
N SER A 64 1.42 -12.36 10.26
CA SER A 64 1.59 -13.56 11.08
C SER A 64 0.50 -13.69 12.13
N THR A 65 0.06 -12.58 12.73
CA THR A 65 -1.01 -12.51 13.71
C THR A 65 -1.75 -11.17 13.60
N LEU A 66 -3.00 -11.14 14.05
CA LEU A 66 -3.80 -9.90 14.13
C LEU A 66 -3.64 -9.20 15.49
N ASP A 67 -2.93 -9.79 16.45
CA ASP A 67 -2.83 -9.26 17.82
C ASP A 67 -2.24 -7.85 17.86
N TYR A 68 -1.26 -7.55 17.01
CA TYR A 68 -0.66 -6.22 16.93
C TYR A 68 -1.65 -5.18 16.41
N LEU A 69 -2.48 -5.54 15.42
CA LEU A 69 -3.51 -4.65 14.91
C LEU A 69 -4.56 -4.38 15.98
N ALA A 70 -4.94 -5.43 16.72
CA ALA A 70 -5.93 -5.37 17.80
C ALA A 70 -5.43 -4.44 18.93
N ARG A 71 -4.24 -4.73 19.46
CA ARG A 71 -3.61 -3.93 20.53
C ARG A 71 -3.29 -2.50 20.08
N GLY A 72 -2.97 -2.34 18.79
CA GLY A 72 -2.71 -1.05 18.18
C GLY A 72 -3.98 -0.23 17.91
N GLY A 73 -5.18 -0.80 18.01
CA GLY A 73 -6.44 -0.12 17.72
C GLY A 73 -6.71 0.14 16.23
N ARG A 74 -5.87 -0.38 15.32
CA ARG A 74 -6.00 -0.22 13.85
C ARG A 74 -6.72 -1.39 13.20
N ILE A 75 -7.17 -2.37 13.99
CA ILE A 75 -7.82 -3.58 13.48
C ILE A 75 -9.16 -3.31 12.79
N GLY A 76 -9.93 -2.34 13.27
CA GLY A 76 -11.20 -1.90 12.66
C GLY A 76 -12.05 -3.04 12.11
N LYS A 77 -12.37 -2.96 10.80
CA LYS A 77 -13.22 -3.91 10.07
C LYS A 77 -12.61 -5.32 9.95
N VAL A 78 -11.31 -5.49 10.20
CA VAL A 78 -10.64 -6.80 10.21
C VAL A 78 -10.95 -7.61 11.48
N ALA A 79 -11.46 -6.96 12.53
CA ALA A 79 -11.77 -7.61 13.81
C ALA A 79 -12.80 -8.75 13.67
N ALA A 80 -13.64 -8.74 12.63
CA ALA A 80 -14.58 -9.81 12.31
C ALA A 80 -13.93 -11.19 12.09
N VAL A 81 -12.60 -11.28 11.97
CA VAL A 81 -11.84 -12.54 11.87
C VAL A 81 -11.33 -13.03 13.23
N LEU A 82 -11.27 -12.16 14.24
CA LEU A 82 -10.91 -12.54 15.61
C LEU A 82 -12.03 -13.42 16.19
N GLY A 83 -11.74 -14.71 16.40
CA GLY A 83 -12.71 -15.70 16.87
C GLY A 83 -13.15 -16.73 15.83
N SER A 84 -12.69 -16.62 14.58
CA SER A 84 -12.92 -17.66 13.58
C SER A 84 -12.17 -18.96 13.91
N LEU A 85 -12.85 -20.11 13.78
CA LEU A 85 -12.32 -21.45 14.04
C LEU A 85 -11.02 -21.69 13.24
N LEU A 86 -9.89 -21.80 13.97
CA LEU A 86 -8.59 -22.35 13.59
C LEU A 86 -8.02 -21.94 12.20
N LYS A 87 -6.95 -21.14 12.23
CA LYS A 87 -5.97 -20.92 11.14
C LYS A 87 -6.41 -20.09 9.92
N ILE A 88 -7.52 -19.36 9.99
CA ILE A 88 -7.82 -18.34 8.97
C ILE A 88 -6.78 -17.21 9.05
N LYS A 89 -6.18 -16.88 7.91
CA LYS A 89 -5.25 -15.77 7.69
C LYS A 89 -5.86 -14.85 6.64
N PRO A 90 -6.36 -13.66 7.01
CA PRO A 90 -6.90 -12.74 6.02
C PRO A 90 -5.77 -12.10 5.20
N VAL A 91 -6.05 -11.84 3.93
CA VAL A 91 -5.36 -10.80 3.17
C VAL A 91 -6.10 -9.49 3.41
N ILE A 92 -5.36 -8.45 3.74
CA ILE A 92 -5.87 -7.15 4.17
C ILE A 92 -5.52 -6.11 3.10
N THR A 93 -6.41 -5.14 2.91
CA THR A 93 -6.21 -3.97 2.04
C THR A 93 -6.69 -2.71 2.74
N CYS A 94 -6.43 -1.54 2.15
CA CYS A 94 -7.09 -0.29 2.51
C CYS A 94 -8.33 -0.08 1.64
N ASN A 95 -9.46 0.23 2.26
CA ASN A 95 -10.68 0.58 1.54
C ASN A 95 -10.66 2.05 1.06
N VAL A 96 -11.76 2.50 0.45
CA VAL A 96 -11.84 3.85 -0.13
C VAL A 96 -11.76 4.98 0.91
N GLU A 97 -11.97 4.69 2.19
CA GLU A 97 -11.77 5.63 3.30
C GLU A 97 -10.38 5.51 3.96
N GLY A 98 -9.50 4.65 3.43
CA GLY A 98 -8.17 4.40 3.99
C GLY A 98 -8.14 3.48 5.22
N ALA A 99 -9.28 2.89 5.60
CA ALA A 99 -9.36 1.94 6.70
C ALA A 99 -9.00 0.52 6.25
N TYR A 100 -8.38 -0.27 7.15
CA TYR A 100 -8.11 -1.68 6.87
C TYR A 100 -9.40 -2.48 6.70
N ALA A 101 -9.43 -3.26 5.64
CA ALA A 101 -10.53 -4.15 5.27
C ALA A 101 -9.99 -5.49 4.79
N ILE A 102 -10.83 -6.53 4.87
CA ILE A 102 -10.49 -7.87 4.44
C ILE A 102 -10.67 -7.94 2.93
N ALA A 103 -9.59 -8.22 2.20
CA ALA A 103 -9.64 -8.48 0.75
C ALA A 103 -9.97 -9.95 0.47
N ALA A 104 -9.42 -10.88 1.26
CA ALA A 104 -9.68 -12.31 1.15
C ALA A 104 -9.53 -13.02 2.50
N LYS A 105 -10.20 -14.16 2.66
CA LYS A 105 -10.05 -15.06 3.81
C LYS A 105 -9.52 -16.39 3.33
N VAL A 106 -8.30 -16.74 3.71
CA VAL A 106 -7.67 -18.01 3.32
C VAL A 106 -7.14 -18.75 4.55
N ARG A 107 -6.73 -20.01 4.38
CA ARG A 107 -6.21 -20.84 5.48
C ARG A 107 -4.70 -21.04 5.35
N GLY A 108 -3.97 -20.67 6.39
CA GLY A 108 -2.51 -20.80 6.45
C GLY A 108 -1.75 -19.70 5.71
N ARG A 109 -0.47 -19.54 6.11
CA ARG A 109 0.40 -18.46 5.65
C ARG A 109 0.73 -18.55 4.16
N ALA A 110 1.06 -19.74 3.66
CA ALA A 110 1.38 -19.96 2.25
C ALA A 110 0.25 -19.51 1.32
N HIS A 111 -1.01 -19.88 1.62
CA HIS A 111 -2.16 -19.42 0.85
C HIS A 111 -2.38 -17.91 0.98
N ALA A 112 -2.14 -17.32 2.16
CA ALA A 112 -2.25 -15.86 2.33
C ALA A 112 -1.24 -15.09 1.48
N ILE A 113 0.00 -15.59 1.39
CA ILE A 113 1.04 -15.01 0.55
C ILE A 113 0.65 -15.13 -0.93
N ASN A 114 0.27 -16.34 -1.39
CA ASN A 114 -0.15 -16.56 -2.76
C ASN A 114 -1.36 -15.70 -3.15
N GLU A 115 -2.35 -15.59 -2.26
CA GLU A 115 -3.53 -14.75 -2.49
C GLU A 115 -3.18 -13.26 -2.54
N THR A 116 -2.23 -12.81 -1.70
CA THR A 116 -1.70 -11.43 -1.75
C THR A 116 -1.05 -11.15 -3.12
N ILE A 117 -0.29 -12.11 -3.66
CA ILE A 117 0.29 -12.01 -5.01
C ILE A 117 -0.79 -11.95 -6.08
N THR A 118 -1.75 -12.88 -6.04
CA THR A 118 -2.87 -12.95 -7.00
C THR A 118 -3.62 -11.62 -7.08
N LEU A 119 -3.98 -11.04 -5.93
CA LEU A 119 -4.70 -9.78 -5.85
C LEU A 119 -3.85 -8.61 -6.37
N ALA A 120 -2.56 -8.56 -6.03
CA ALA A 120 -1.66 -7.53 -6.54
C ALA A 120 -1.47 -7.62 -8.07
N VAL A 121 -1.28 -8.83 -8.61
CA VAL A 121 -1.17 -9.04 -10.06
C VAL A 121 -2.47 -8.66 -10.77
N ALA A 122 -3.63 -9.01 -10.21
CA ALA A 122 -4.92 -8.61 -10.74
C ALA A 122 -5.09 -7.09 -10.76
N GLU A 123 -4.59 -6.38 -9.73
CA GLU A 123 -4.60 -4.93 -9.70
C GLU A 123 -3.68 -4.32 -10.76
N ALA A 124 -2.44 -4.80 -10.85
CA ALA A 124 -1.45 -4.29 -11.80
C ALA A 124 -1.92 -4.43 -13.26
N LYS A 125 -2.69 -5.49 -13.57
CA LYS A 125 -3.29 -5.71 -14.90
C LYS A 125 -4.38 -4.69 -15.28
N LYS A 126 -4.95 -3.96 -14.31
CA LYS A 126 -5.89 -2.87 -14.58
C LYS A 126 -5.18 -1.56 -14.93
N CYS A 127 -3.92 -1.42 -14.53
CA CYS A 127 -3.15 -0.22 -14.77
C CYS A 127 -2.59 -0.20 -16.20
N ILE A 128 -2.61 0.98 -16.83
CA ILE A 128 -1.88 1.22 -18.09
C ILE A 128 -0.37 1.12 -17.83
N ALA A 129 0.09 1.75 -16.75
CA ALA A 129 1.43 1.66 -16.23
C ALA A 129 1.39 1.58 -14.70
N CYS A 130 2.26 0.77 -14.11
CA CYS A 130 2.37 0.68 -12.67
C CYS A 130 3.83 0.54 -12.21
N SER A 131 4.06 0.88 -10.94
CA SER A 131 5.22 0.43 -10.18
C SER A 131 4.76 -0.49 -9.06
N VAL A 132 5.60 -1.45 -8.65
CA VAL A 132 5.25 -2.41 -7.60
C VAL A 132 6.29 -2.39 -6.50
N ALA A 133 5.84 -2.24 -5.26
CA ALA A 133 6.69 -2.38 -4.08
C ALA A 133 6.34 -3.65 -3.30
N VAL A 134 7.35 -4.44 -2.92
CA VAL A 134 7.21 -5.56 -1.98
C VAL A 134 7.92 -5.17 -0.69
N VAL A 135 7.17 -5.22 0.41
CA VAL A 135 7.62 -4.70 1.71
C VAL A 135 7.44 -5.78 2.77
N ASP A 136 8.48 -5.99 3.57
CA ASP A 136 8.47 -6.96 4.65
C ASP A 136 8.45 -6.28 6.03
N GLY A 137 8.06 -7.02 7.06
CA GLY A 137 8.32 -6.67 8.45
C GLY A 137 8.92 -7.86 9.17
N ASN A 138 10.23 -8.02 9.14
CA ASN A 138 10.94 -9.21 9.63
C ASN A 138 10.52 -10.50 8.90
N ALA A 139 10.43 -10.43 7.56
CA ALA A 139 10.05 -11.52 6.65
C ALA A 139 10.88 -11.53 5.35
N LYS A 140 12.13 -11.05 5.41
CA LYS A 140 12.97 -10.74 4.25
C LYS A 140 13.07 -11.87 3.23
N ASP A 141 13.25 -13.11 3.67
CA ASP A 141 13.39 -14.27 2.76
C ASP A 141 12.09 -14.57 2.00
N GLU A 142 10.93 -14.42 2.65
CA GLU A 142 9.63 -14.57 2.00
C GLU A 142 9.40 -13.42 1.01
N ALA A 143 9.75 -12.20 1.38
CA ALA A 143 9.63 -11.03 0.51
C ALA A 143 10.51 -11.13 -0.74
N ALA A 144 11.74 -11.63 -0.61
CA ALA A 144 12.62 -11.86 -1.75
C ALA A 144 12.02 -12.87 -2.75
N ARG A 145 11.44 -13.98 -2.26
CA ARG A 145 10.76 -14.96 -3.12
C ARG A 145 9.52 -14.38 -3.79
N VAL A 146 8.73 -13.60 -3.04
CA VAL A 146 7.54 -12.91 -3.56
C VAL A 146 7.93 -11.92 -4.65
N MET A 147 9.00 -11.14 -4.46
CA MET A 147 9.48 -10.20 -5.46
C MET A 147 9.94 -10.91 -6.75
N GLN A 148 10.61 -12.05 -6.65
CA GLN A 148 10.96 -12.86 -7.82
C GLN A 148 9.72 -13.30 -8.61
N GLN A 149 8.66 -13.75 -7.92
CA GLN A 149 7.40 -14.14 -8.56
C GLN A 149 6.70 -12.93 -9.20
N ILE A 150 6.64 -11.80 -8.49
CA ILE A 150 6.04 -10.56 -8.98
C ILE A 150 6.72 -10.04 -10.25
N LYS A 151 8.06 -10.08 -10.32
CA LYS A 151 8.83 -9.71 -11.52
C LYS A 151 8.47 -10.58 -12.73
N GLN A 152 8.18 -11.87 -12.52
CA GLN A 152 7.75 -12.77 -13.59
C GLN A 152 6.29 -12.55 -14.01
N LEU A 153 5.41 -12.28 -13.04
CA LEU A 153 3.97 -12.15 -13.28
C LEU A 153 3.56 -10.77 -13.81
N ILE A 154 4.41 -9.74 -13.63
CA ILE A 154 4.15 -8.36 -14.04
C ILE A 154 5.36 -7.82 -14.85
N PRO A 155 5.69 -8.40 -16.01
CA PRO A 155 6.93 -8.08 -16.73
C PRO A 155 6.98 -6.63 -17.26
N ASN A 156 5.84 -5.98 -17.43
CA ASN A 156 5.73 -4.61 -17.96
C ASN A 156 5.71 -3.53 -16.85
N CYS A 157 6.01 -3.91 -15.60
CA CYS A 157 6.11 -2.97 -14.50
C CYS A 157 7.22 -1.93 -14.75
N LYS A 158 6.96 -0.65 -14.48
CA LYS A 158 7.92 0.43 -14.69
C LYS A 158 9.07 0.40 -13.69
N SER A 159 8.79 0.01 -12.45
CA SER A 159 9.80 -0.14 -11.42
C SER A 159 9.39 -1.14 -10.35
N PHE A 160 10.37 -1.86 -9.82
CA PHE A 160 10.20 -2.76 -8.68
C PHE A 160 10.96 -2.20 -7.49
N ILE A 161 10.30 -2.14 -6.35
CA ILE A 161 10.86 -1.58 -5.11
C ILE A 161 10.80 -2.64 -4.02
N GLU A 162 11.90 -2.82 -3.32
CA GLU A 162 12.01 -3.71 -2.15
C GLU A 162 12.26 -2.86 -0.91
N GLY A 163 11.67 -3.23 0.22
CA GLY A 163 11.90 -2.51 1.46
C GLY A 163 11.35 -3.22 2.69
N THR A 164 11.55 -2.60 3.84
CA THR A 164 11.07 -3.09 5.13
C THR A 164 10.24 -1.99 5.80
N VAL A 165 9.16 -2.37 6.48
CA VAL A 165 8.34 -1.42 7.23
C VAL A 165 9.11 -0.83 8.41
N GLY A 166 8.96 0.48 8.61
CA GLY A 166 9.55 1.16 9.77
C GLY A 166 8.85 0.82 11.09
N PRO A 167 9.46 1.15 12.24
CA PRO A 167 8.92 0.83 13.57
C PRO A 167 7.51 1.36 13.82
N ALA A 168 7.19 2.56 13.33
CA ALA A 168 5.87 3.17 13.48
C ALA A 168 4.73 2.34 12.87
N LEU A 169 5.02 1.56 11.83
CA LEU A 169 4.06 0.61 11.26
C LEU A 169 4.19 -0.77 11.92
N ALA A 170 5.43 -1.21 12.19
CA ALA A 170 5.70 -2.53 12.77
C ALA A 170 5.00 -2.75 14.13
N VAL A 171 4.82 -1.71 14.95
CA VAL A 171 4.06 -1.81 16.22
C VAL A 171 2.60 -2.24 16.03
N HIS A 172 2.03 -1.98 14.85
CA HIS A 172 0.66 -2.33 14.49
C HIS A 172 0.57 -3.62 13.68
N THR A 173 1.59 -3.95 12.89
CA THR A 173 1.54 -5.12 12.00
C THR A 173 2.23 -6.35 12.57
N GLY A 174 3.16 -6.15 13.50
CA GLY A 174 3.98 -7.20 14.06
C GLY A 174 4.99 -7.80 13.08
N PRO A 175 5.81 -8.77 13.55
CA PRO A 175 6.76 -9.48 12.72
C PRO A 175 6.07 -10.48 11.77
N GLY A 176 6.72 -10.72 10.64
CA GLY A 176 6.24 -11.53 9.54
C GLY A 176 5.15 -10.86 8.70
N LEU A 177 5.08 -9.51 8.67
CA LEU A 177 4.30 -8.79 7.67
C LEU A 177 4.91 -9.03 6.28
N LEU A 178 4.04 -9.22 5.30
CA LEU A 178 4.37 -9.12 3.89
C LEU A 178 3.30 -8.29 3.20
N GLY A 179 3.71 -7.22 2.51
CA GLY A 179 2.83 -6.34 1.75
C GLY A 179 3.30 -6.15 0.32
N ILE A 180 2.35 -6.01 -0.58
CA ILE A 180 2.56 -5.66 -1.99
C ILE A 180 1.73 -4.42 -2.28
N TYR A 181 2.38 -3.36 -2.73
CA TYR A 181 1.74 -2.14 -3.17
C TYR A 181 1.88 -2.02 -4.68
N VAL A 182 0.75 -1.81 -5.36
CA VAL A 182 0.69 -1.53 -6.79
C VAL A 182 0.33 -0.06 -6.94
N GLN A 183 1.29 0.74 -7.40
CA GLN A 183 1.10 2.14 -7.70
C GLN A 183 0.67 2.29 -9.16
N ALA A 184 -0.54 2.78 -9.40
CA ALA A 184 -0.95 3.22 -10.73
C ALA A 184 -0.20 4.51 -11.09
N LEU A 185 0.44 4.53 -12.26
CA LEU A 185 1.14 5.71 -12.75
C LEU A 185 0.27 6.46 -13.75
N PRO A 186 0.08 7.79 -13.58
CA PRO A 186 -0.68 8.60 -14.52
C PRO A 186 0.03 8.67 -15.87
N VAL A 187 -0.75 8.78 -16.94
CA VAL A 187 -0.23 9.15 -18.26
C VAL A 187 -0.32 10.66 -18.35
N MET A 188 0.84 11.32 -18.22
CA MET A 188 0.92 12.77 -18.39
C MET A 188 0.72 13.12 -19.87
N LYS A 189 0.06 14.26 -20.13
CA LYS A 189 -0.08 14.83 -21.46
C LYS A 189 1.10 15.73 -21.80
#